data_AF-A0A8I0H6F7-F1
#
_entry.id   AF-A0A8I0H6F7-F1
#
_cell.length_a   1.000
_cell.length_b   1.000
_cell.length_c   1.000
_cell.angle_alpha   90.00
_cell.angle_beta   90.00
_cell.angle_gamma   90.00
#
_symmetry.space_group_name_H-M   'P 1'
#
loop_
_entity.id
_entity.type
_entity.pdbx_description
1 polymer ?
#
loop_
_entity_poly.entity_id
_entity_poly.type
_entity_poly.pdbx_seq_one_letter_code
_entity_poly.pdbx_strand_id
1 'polypeptide(L)'
;MSEEVRAALVSALMDARRAVKAAKRDDDAQRLLAARRAVDAAKVALGERGTVWWTDGAKDFNRHLVKNTPYAAWFAASGAAP
;
A
#
# COMPACT_ATOMS: atom_id res chain seq x y z
N MET A 1 -11.58 13.93 10.63
CA MET A 1 -11.95 12.53 11.00
C MET A 1 -12.04 12.48 12.51
N SER A 2 -13.11 11.89 13.08
CA SER A 2 -13.19 11.70 14.53
C SER A 2 -12.31 10.53 14.97
N GLU A 3 -11.98 10.45 16.26
CA GLU A 3 -11.14 9.35 16.77
C GLU A 3 -11.85 8.00 16.66
N GLU A 4 -13.17 7.97 16.80
CA GLU A 4 -13.98 6.75 16.65
C GLU A 4 -13.95 6.23 15.22
N VAL A 5 -14.09 7.13 14.24
CA VAL A 5 -13.97 6.78 12.80
C VAL A 5 -12.56 6.30 12.50
N ARG A 6 -11.54 6.98 13.06
CA ARG A 6 -10.15 6.57 12.90
C ARG A 6 -9.89 5.17 13.47
N ALA A 7 -10.37 4.89 14.68
CA ALA A 7 -10.23 3.60 15.34
C ALA A 7 -10.91 2.47 14.52
N ALA A 8 -12.11 2.73 14.00
CA ALA A 8 -12.81 1.79 13.13
C ALA A 8 -12.02 1.49 11.84
N LEU A 9 -11.45 2.51 11.20
CA LEU A 9 -10.61 2.33 10.00
C LEU A 9 -9.30 1.59 10.30
N VAL A 10 -8.67 1.85 11.45
CA VAL A 10 -7.50 1.10 11.91
C VAL A 10 -7.87 -0.38 12.15
N SER A 11 -9.02 -0.66 12.76
CA SER A 11 -9.51 -2.03 12.93
C SER A 11 -9.69 -2.72 11.57
N ALA A 12 -10.39 -2.07 10.64
CA ALA A 12 -10.61 -2.58 9.29
C ALA A 12 -9.30 -2.85 8.54
N LEU A 13 -8.29 -1.97 8.70
CA LEU A 13 -6.95 -2.18 8.15
C LEU A 13 -6.28 -3.43 8.72
N MET A 14 -6.37 -3.65 10.04
CA MET A 14 -5.78 -4.82 10.69
C MET A 14 -6.50 -6.12 10.30
N ASP A 15 -7.83 -6.09 10.17
CA ASP A 15 -8.62 -7.21 9.65
C ASP A 15 -8.23 -7.57 8.22
N ALA A 16 -8.12 -6.58 7.34
CA ALA A 16 -7.71 -6.78 5.97
C ALA A 16 -6.28 -7.35 5.86
N ARG A 17 -5.34 -6.90 6.72
CA ARG A 17 -3.98 -7.46 6.80
C ARG A 17 -3.98 -8.92 7.24
N ARG A 18 -4.81 -9.29 8.24
CA ARG A 18 -5.00 -10.69 8.64
C ARG A 18 -5.57 -11.53 7.51
N ALA A 19 -6.55 -11.01 6.77
CA ALA A 19 -7.14 -11.68 5.61
C ALA A 19 -6.11 -11.92 4.49
N VAL A 20 -5.19 -10.99 4.25
CA VAL A 20 -4.06 -11.20 3.31
C VAL A 20 -3.19 -12.39 3.76
N LYS A 21 -2.85 -12.47 5.05
CA LYS A 21 -2.05 -13.57 5.59
C LYS A 21 -2.78 -14.91 5.44
N ALA A 22 -4.07 -14.96 5.74
CA ALA A 22 -4.89 -16.16 5.61
C ALA A 22 -5.00 -16.61 4.14
N ALA A 23 -5.32 -15.69 3.22
CA ALA A 23 -5.45 -16.00 1.80
C ALA A 23 -4.13 -16.50 1.18
N LYS A 24 -2.97 -15.96 1.61
CA LYS A 24 -1.66 -16.48 1.20
C LYS A 24 -1.40 -17.90 1.71
N ARG A 25 -1.79 -18.20 2.95
CA ARG A 25 -1.62 -19.54 3.54
C ARG A 25 -2.50 -20.57 2.82
N ASP A 26 -3.70 -20.16 2.42
CA ASP A 26 -4.68 -21.03 1.78
C ASP A 26 -4.52 -21.07 0.23
N ASP A 27 -3.51 -20.38 -0.32
CA ASP A 27 -3.26 -20.18 -1.77
C ASP A 27 -4.49 -19.71 -2.58
N ASP A 28 -5.36 -18.93 -1.93
CA ASP A 28 -6.58 -18.43 -2.55
C ASP A 28 -6.34 -17.05 -3.19
N ALA A 29 -6.14 -17.06 -4.51
CA ALA A 29 -5.86 -15.86 -5.29
C ALA A 29 -7.00 -14.82 -5.25
N GLN A 30 -8.27 -15.26 -5.20
CA GLN A 30 -9.42 -14.35 -5.18
C GLN A 30 -9.57 -13.68 -3.82
N ARG A 31 -9.46 -14.45 -2.74
CA ARG A 31 -9.42 -13.90 -1.37
C ARG A 31 -8.22 -12.98 -1.18
N LEU A 32 -7.07 -13.31 -1.78
CA LEU A 32 -5.88 -12.48 -1.70
C LEU A 32 -6.09 -11.13 -2.41
N LEU A 33 -6.71 -11.14 -3.59
CA LEU A 33 -7.04 -9.91 -4.32
C LEU A 33 -8.03 -9.05 -3.53
N ALA A 34 -9.10 -9.64 -3.02
CA ALA A 34 -10.10 -8.93 -2.20
C ALA A 34 -9.48 -8.32 -0.94
N ALA A 35 -8.66 -9.08 -0.21
CA ALA A 35 -7.99 -8.60 0.99
C ALA A 35 -7.02 -7.45 0.70
N ARG A 36 -6.26 -7.52 -0.42
CA ARG A 36 -5.37 -6.43 -0.84
C ARG A 36 -6.15 -5.15 -1.21
N ARG A 37 -7.31 -5.29 -1.86
CA ARG A 37 -8.21 -4.16 -2.15
C ARG A 37 -8.74 -3.52 -0.86
N ALA A 38 -9.13 -4.33 0.12
CA ALA A 38 -9.59 -3.84 1.43
C ALA A 38 -8.49 -3.09 2.19
N VAL A 39 -7.24 -3.57 2.16
CA VAL A 39 -6.08 -2.84 2.72
C VAL A 39 -5.92 -1.48 2.05
N ASP A 40 -6.04 -1.42 0.73
CA ASP A 40 -5.90 -0.17 -0.01
C ASP A 40 -6.98 0.85 0.36
N ALA A 41 -8.25 0.41 0.37
CA ALA A 41 -9.38 1.24 0.75
C ALA A 41 -9.23 1.80 2.17
N ALA A 42 -8.84 0.97 3.15
CA ALA A 42 -8.64 1.42 4.52
C ALA A 42 -7.50 2.45 4.63
N LYS A 43 -6.40 2.26 3.89
CA LYS A 43 -5.28 3.21 3.88
C LYS A 43 -5.62 4.54 3.22
N VAL A 44 -6.39 4.52 2.14
CA VAL A 44 -6.91 5.74 1.51
C VAL A 44 -7.83 6.48 2.48
N ALA A 45 -8.76 5.77 3.13
CA ALA A 45 -9.67 6.37 4.11
C ALA A 45 -8.94 6.95 5.34
N LEU A 46 -7.84 6.33 5.78
CA LEU A 46 -6.98 6.85 6.85
C LEU A 46 -6.11 8.04 6.43
N GLY A 47 -6.04 8.36 5.14
CA GLY A 47 -5.13 9.38 4.60
C GLY A 47 -3.67 8.94 4.52
N GLU A 48 -3.35 7.66 4.77
CA GLU A 48 -2.00 7.11 4.54
C GLU A 48 -1.65 7.06 3.04
N ARG A 49 -2.68 7.04 2.19
CA ARG A 49 -2.57 7.06 0.73
C ARG A 49 -3.50 8.12 0.19
N GLY A 50 -3.00 8.95 -0.72
CA GLY A 50 -3.77 10.04 -1.29
C GLY A 50 -2.93 10.83 -2.27
N THR A 51 -3.45 11.97 -2.71
CA THR A 51 -2.70 12.92 -3.52
C THR A 51 -1.36 13.24 -2.88
N VAL A 52 -0.36 13.32 -3.73
CA VAL A 52 0.99 13.71 -3.37
C VAL A 52 1.02 15.15 -2.85
N TRP A 53 1.97 15.44 -1.96
CA TRP A 53 2.11 16.75 -1.32
C TRP A 53 2.85 17.78 -2.19
N TRP A 54 3.47 17.35 -3.30
CA TRP A 54 4.16 18.23 -4.26
C TRP A 54 3.23 18.69 -5.39
N THR A 55 3.54 19.83 -5.98
CA THR A 55 2.74 20.51 -7.01
C THR A 55 3.45 20.70 -8.35
N ASP A 56 4.69 20.22 -8.47
CA ASP A 56 5.54 20.37 -9.67
C ASP A 56 5.15 19.44 -10.85
N GLY A 57 4.08 18.64 -10.69
CA GLY A 57 3.62 17.70 -11.71
C GLY A 57 4.43 16.40 -11.79
N ALA A 58 5.40 16.18 -10.89
CA ALA A 58 6.12 14.91 -10.85
C ALA A 58 5.17 13.73 -10.61
N LYS A 59 5.43 12.62 -11.31
CA LYS A 59 4.60 11.41 -11.22
C LYS A 59 4.75 10.74 -9.85
N ASP A 60 3.63 10.29 -9.28
CA ASP A 60 3.66 9.41 -8.10
C ASP A 60 4.14 8.00 -8.48
N PHE A 61 5.33 7.64 -7.99
CA PHE A 61 5.89 6.29 -8.15
C PHE A 61 5.61 5.38 -6.94
N ASN A 62 4.74 5.78 -6.01
CA ASN A 62 4.28 4.88 -4.94
C ASN A 62 3.74 3.57 -5.53
N ARG A 63 4.03 2.47 -4.82
CA ARG A 63 3.63 1.09 -5.20
C ARG A 63 4.25 0.60 -6.52
N HIS A 64 5.24 1.29 -7.07
CA HIS A 64 6.07 0.78 -8.15
C HIS A 64 7.36 0.20 -7.56
N LEU A 65 7.79 -0.96 -8.05
CA LEU A 65 9.12 -1.47 -7.73
C LEU A 65 10.16 -0.49 -8.27
N VAL A 66 11.23 -0.21 -7.52
CA VAL A 66 12.27 0.77 -7.89
C VAL A 66 12.83 0.55 -9.30
N LYS A 67 13.00 -0.72 -9.72
CA LYS A 67 13.42 -1.11 -11.07
C LYS A 67 12.49 -0.65 -12.20
N ASN A 68 11.22 -0.36 -11.88
CA ASN A 68 10.19 0.11 -12.81
C ASN A 68 9.99 1.63 -12.71
N THR A 69 10.95 2.36 -12.11
CA THR A 69 10.91 3.80 -11.92
C THR A 69 12.17 4.45 -12.50
N PRO A 70 12.15 5.77 -12.75
CA PRO A 70 13.37 6.50 -13.15
C PRO A 70 14.52 6.39 -12.15
N TYR A 71 14.25 6.00 -10.90
CA TYR A 71 15.26 5.81 -9.85
C TYR A 71 16.05 4.50 -9.96
N ALA A 72 15.75 3.64 -10.95
CA ALA A 72 16.39 2.33 -11.10
C ALA A 72 17.92 2.40 -11.16
N ALA A 73 18.48 3.30 -11.98
CA ALA A 73 19.92 3.44 -12.14
C ALA A 73 20.62 3.95 -10.87
N TRP A 74 20.02 4.93 -10.19
CA TRP A 74 20.51 5.43 -8.92
C TRP A 74 20.49 4.34 -7.83
N PHE A 75 19.40 3.57 -7.74
CA PHE A 75 19.28 2.47 -6.77
C PHE A 75 20.30 1.35 -7.04
N ALA A 76 20.55 1.00 -8.30
CA ALA A 76 21.57 0.02 -8.65
C ALA A 76 23.00 0.48 -8.27
N ALA A 77 23.27 1.78 -8.38
CA ALA A 77 24.56 2.37 -8.04
C ALA A 77 24.77 2.54 -6.52
N SER A 78 23.71 2.53 -5.71
CA SER A 78 23.80 2.77 -4.26
C SER A 78 24.26 1.55 -3.45
N GLY A 79 24.49 0.39 -4.10
CA GLY A 79 24.94 -0.84 -3.44
C GLY A 79 23.89 -1.47 -2.51
N ALA A 80 22.67 -0.93 -2.48
CA ALA A 80 21.55 -1.54 -1.78
C ALA A 80 21.14 -2.83 -2.52
N ALA A 81 21.40 -3.99 -1.90
CA ALA A 81 20.98 -5.27 -2.47
C ALA A 81 19.44 -5.31 -2.68
N PRO A 82 18.96 -5.95 -3.75
CA PRO A 82 17.54 -6.00 -4.09
C PRO A 82 16.67 -6.74 -3.07
#